data_AF-A0A2E1CQM6-F1
#
_entry.id   AF-A0A2E1CQM6-F1
#
_cell.length_a   1.000
_cell.length_b   1.000
_cell.length_c   1.000
_cell.angle_alpha   90.00
_cell.angle_beta   90.00
_cell.angle_gamma   90.00
#
_symmetry.space_group_name_H-M   'P 1'
#
loop_
_entity.id
_entity.type
_entity.pdbx_description
1 polymer ?
#
loop_
_entity_poly.entity_id
_entity_poly.type
_entity_poly.pdbx_seq_one_letter_code
_entity_poly.pdbx_strand_id
1 'polypeptide(L)'
;MTNINDLKIYGLLFSLFLISLDAYTILNIPIQWIGLSAVLLLFVFNFKKIDSKMNTMLLLIILIIFSPVFFEILDNYELLLERDFQLRLFNYVSFFITIYVAQTFLPSISQEKFLNLLEKLLLIVSIFTVYIFISQIFDLFEPIRNRSNTNLLGNAAQSIFWPYEPHRAMGTFREPVLFASYVFPLSLVLFLCKKNISIFSTLLIALALGLTRSDLLRIYAISGIILFTIFNFYKKNKNNKIVFFLSLILLFSFISIQECEINPESAECLDLNIEKSTNFVSFEDLGSITNLDSDRKNTINFLISSDLNYFGQGFSSIISEYQQYLTKEINKEMYITNRVLPKYLNNRYQSQNFGTGNYSANFYKPNTQSMLINIIISSGIILILVLFAFPIHILFVKKDYDILLKVLYLLLFFFIIPIEELNAFTGLIFGYGFKILDRGYSFDQST
;
A
#
# COMPACT_ATOMS: atom_id res chain seq x y z
N MET A 1 0.21 -24.24 29.74
CA MET A 1 -1.04 -24.01 28.98
C MET A 1 -1.00 -22.60 28.43
N THR A 2 -0.90 -22.42 27.11
CA THR A 2 -0.97 -21.09 26.48
C THR A 2 -2.39 -20.55 26.53
N ASN A 3 -2.57 -19.32 27.02
CA ASN A 3 -3.87 -18.65 27.07
C ASN A 3 -4.44 -18.50 25.64
N ILE A 4 -5.72 -18.75 25.44
CA ILE A 4 -6.39 -18.63 24.12
C ILE A 4 -6.21 -17.21 23.54
N ASN A 5 -6.19 -16.18 24.40
CA ASN A 5 -5.95 -14.81 23.96
C ASN A 5 -4.52 -14.60 23.42
N ASP A 6 -3.55 -15.30 23.99
CA ASP A 6 -2.17 -15.24 23.50
C ASP A 6 -2.03 -15.91 22.14
N LEU A 7 -2.72 -17.04 21.94
CA LEU A 7 -2.73 -17.74 20.65
C LEU A 7 -3.30 -16.86 19.52
N LYS A 8 -4.34 -16.07 19.80
CA LYS A 8 -4.88 -15.09 18.84
C LYS A 8 -3.86 -14.02 18.47
N ILE A 9 -3.12 -13.50 19.46
CA ILE A 9 -2.10 -12.47 19.25
C ILE A 9 -0.94 -13.03 18.42
N TYR A 10 -0.42 -14.20 18.80
CA TYR A 10 0.67 -14.85 18.05
C TYR A 10 0.25 -15.22 16.64
N GLY A 11 -0.96 -15.76 16.45
CA GLY A 11 -1.51 -16.04 15.13
C GLY A 11 -1.62 -14.79 14.27
N LEU A 12 -2.08 -13.67 14.83
CA LEU A 12 -2.17 -12.42 14.10
C LEU A 12 -0.79 -11.89 13.68
N LEU A 13 0.18 -11.89 14.59
CA LEU A 13 1.55 -11.45 14.30
C LEU A 13 2.24 -12.34 13.28
N PHE A 14 2.05 -13.65 13.37
CA PHE A 14 2.56 -14.58 12.38
C PHE A 14 1.94 -14.32 11.00
N SER A 15 0.64 -14.03 10.95
CA SER A 15 -0.03 -13.65 9.70
C SER A 15 0.54 -12.36 9.11
N LEU A 16 0.79 -11.34 9.95
CA LEU A 16 1.45 -10.09 9.53
C LEU A 16 2.90 -10.31 9.06
N PHE A 17 3.62 -11.23 9.70
CA PHE A 17 4.95 -11.63 9.25
C PHE A 17 4.89 -12.28 7.86
N LEU A 18 3.97 -13.20 7.61
CA LEU A 18 3.78 -13.81 6.28
C LEU A 18 3.42 -12.75 5.21
N ILE A 19 2.61 -11.75 5.55
CA ILE A 19 2.30 -10.63 4.65
C ILE A 19 3.56 -9.86 4.26
N SER A 20 4.55 -9.74 5.16
CA SER A 20 5.81 -9.05 4.87
C SER A 20 6.72 -9.79 3.88
N LEU A 21 6.49 -11.08 3.63
CA LEU A 21 7.28 -11.92 2.71
C LEU A 21 6.72 -11.88 1.27
N ASP A 22 6.43 -10.67 0.76
CA ASP A 22 5.77 -10.48 -0.53
C ASP A 22 6.60 -10.96 -1.74
N ALA A 23 7.92 -10.94 -1.65
CA ALA A 23 8.82 -11.38 -2.74
C ALA A 23 8.86 -12.89 -2.97
N TYR A 24 8.21 -13.68 -2.12
CA TYR A 24 8.35 -15.13 -2.10
C TYR A 24 7.05 -15.89 -2.39
N THR A 25 7.19 -17.04 -3.03
CA THR A 25 6.14 -18.01 -3.32
C THR A 25 6.53 -19.39 -2.82
N ILE A 26 5.53 -20.16 -2.36
CA ILE A 26 5.65 -21.57 -1.99
C ILE A 26 4.64 -22.33 -2.85
N LEU A 27 5.09 -23.34 -3.61
CA LEU A 27 4.23 -24.12 -4.51
C LEU A 27 3.40 -23.23 -5.48
N ASN A 28 4.02 -22.17 -6.02
CA ASN A 28 3.39 -21.14 -6.87
C ASN A 28 2.28 -20.31 -6.19
N ILE A 29 2.13 -20.40 -4.86
CA ILE A 29 1.22 -19.56 -4.07
C ILE A 29 2.06 -18.47 -3.39
N PRO A 30 1.74 -17.18 -3.59
CA PRO A 30 2.41 -16.10 -2.87
C PRO A 30 2.28 -16.23 -1.36
N ILE A 31 3.38 -16.12 -0.62
CA ILE A 31 3.35 -16.20 0.86
C ILE A 31 2.48 -15.09 1.45
N GLN A 32 2.50 -13.91 0.83
CA GLN A 32 1.63 -12.80 1.20
C GLN A 32 0.14 -13.18 1.21
N TRP A 33 -0.31 -13.96 0.22
CA TRP A 33 -1.71 -14.40 0.15
C TRP A 33 -2.06 -15.38 1.27
N ILE A 34 -1.14 -16.28 1.62
CA ILE A 34 -1.29 -17.16 2.77
C ILE A 34 -1.46 -16.33 4.05
N GLY A 35 -0.67 -15.26 4.21
CA GLY A 35 -0.81 -14.33 5.33
C GLY A 35 -2.16 -13.60 5.36
N LEU A 36 -2.63 -13.09 4.21
CA LEU A 36 -3.95 -12.44 4.09
C LEU A 36 -5.10 -13.41 4.41
N SER A 37 -5.04 -14.63 3.88
CA SER A 37 -6.02 -15.69 4.18
C SER A 37 -5.98 -16.09 5.66
N ALA A 38 -4.81 -16.13 6.29
CA ALA A 38 -4.67 -16.42 7.71
C ALA A 38 -5.31 -15.31 8.59
N VAL A 39 -5.12 -14.03 8.24
CA VAL A 39 -5.84 -12.92 8.91
C VAL A 39 -7.35 -13.12 8.78
N LEU A 40 -7.85 -13.38 7.57
CA LEU A 40 -9.27 -13.60 7.35
C LEU A 40 -9.80 -14.76 8.20
N LEU A 41 -9.13 -15.92 8.18
CA LEU A 41 -9.54 -17.10 8.96
C LEU A 41 -9.57 -16.80 10.46
N LEU A 42 -8.55 -16.13 10.99
CA LEU A 42 -8.52 -15.73 12.40
C LEU A 42 -9.72 -14.85 12.77
N PHE A 43 -10.10 -13.93 11.90
CA PHE A 43 -11.25 -13.07 12.13
C PHE A 43 -12.56 -13.86 12.01
N VAL A 44 -12.73 -14.69 10.98
CA VAL A 44 -13.91 -15.55 10.81
C VAL A 44 -14.11 -16.48 12.01
N PHE A 45 -13.07 -17.14 12.51
CA PHE A 45 -13.18 -18.01 13.69
C PHE A 45 -13.51 -17.26 14.98
N ASN A 46 -13.21 -15.96 15.05
CA ASN A 46 -13.54 -15.11 16.18
C ASN A 46 -14.78 -14.24 15.92
N PHE A 47 -15.54 -14.56 14.87
CA PHE A 47 -16.79 -13.88 14.59
C PHE A 47 -17.74 -14.04 15.78
N LYS A 48 -18.08 -12.92 16.40
CA LYS A 48 -19.15 -12.84 17.39
C LYS A 48 -20.21 -11.93 16.83
N LYS A 49 -21.46 -12.38 16.87
CA LYS A 49 -22.59 -11.52 16.50
C LYS A 49 -22.62 -10.32 17.45
N ILE A 50 -22.60 -9.12 16.89
CA ILE A 50 -22.72 -7.88 17.64
C ILE A 50 -24.18 -7.42 17.50
N ASP A 51 -24.98 -7.60 18.55
CA ASP A 51 -26.36 -7.11 18.56
C ASP A 51 -26.36 -5.62 18.95
N SER A 52 -25.84 -4.75 18.07
CA SER A 52 -25.86 -3.29 18.25
C SER A 52 -26.37 -2.55 17.00
N LYS A 53 -27.03 -1.40 17.19
CA LYS A 53 -27.53 -0.55 16.09
C LYS A 53 -26.42 -0.05 15.15
N MET A 54 -25.20 0.16 15.67
CA MET A 54 -24.05 0.54 14.84
C MET A 54 -23.64 -0.57 13.88
N ASN A 55 -23.84 -1.82 14.29
CA ASN A 55 -23.47 -2.98 13.52
C ASN A 55 -24.41 -3.23 12.34
N THR A 56 -25.72 -3.02 12.55
CA THR A 56 -26.71 -3.06 11.47
C THR A 56 -26.46 -1.97 10.43
N MET A 57 -26.05 -0.77 10.87
CA MET A 57 -25.70 0.33 9.95
C MET A 57 -24.44 0.02 9.14
N LEU A 58 -23.40 -0.53 9.78
CA LEU A 58 -22.18 -0.93 9.09
C LEU A 58 -22.46 -2.02 8.05
N LEU A 59 -23.31 -3.00 8.37
CA LEU A 59 -23.73 -4.04 7.44
C LEU A 59 -24.51 -3.47 6.24
N LEU A 60 -25.43 -2.53 6.48
CA LEU A 60 -26.16 -1.85 5.40
C LEU A 60 -25.22 -1.07 4.48
N ILE A 61 -24.25 -0.36 5.05
CA ILE A 61 -23.21 0.35 4.28
C ILE A 61 -22.42 -0.63 3.41
N ILE A 62 -22.00 -1.77 3.97
CA ILE A 62 -21.27 -2.80 3.23
C ILE A 62 -22.12 -3.32 2.06
N LEU A 63 -23.41 -3.59 2.29
CA LEU A 63 -24.33 -4.06 1.25
C LEU A 63 -24.50 -3.04 0.11
N ILE A 64 -24.63 -1.76 0.44
CA ILE A 64 -24.74 -0.70 -0.58
C ILE A 64 -23.46 -0.64 -1.43
N ILE A 65 -22.30 -0.70 -0.79
CA ILE A 65 -21.00 -0.62 -1.46
C ILE A 65 -20.74 -1.87 -2.33
N PHE A 66 -21.22 -3.03 -1.89
CA PHE A 66 -21.13 -4.30 -2.63
C PHE A 66 -22.13 -4.39 -3.80
N SER A 67 -23.19 -3.56 -3.81
CA SER A 67 -24.28 -3.68 -4.78
C SER A 67 -23.84 -3.66 -6.26
N PRO A 68 -22.88 -2.83 -6.72
CA PRO A 68 -22.49 -2.82 -8.13
C PRO A 68 -21.82 -4.12 -8.57
N VAL A 69 -20.96 -4.68 -7.71
CA VAL A 69 -20.31 -5.98 -7.94
C VAL A 69 -21.33 -7.10 -7.96
N PHE A 70 -22.35 -7.02 -7.10
CA PHE A 70 -23.44 -8.00 -7.10
C PHE A 70 -24.25 -7.96 -8.40
N PHE A 71 -24.57 -6.77 -8.92
CA PHE A 71 -25.27 -6.64 -10.21
C PHE A 71 -24.41 -7.14 -11.38
N GLU A 72 -23.11 -6.86 -11.38
CA GLU A 72 -22.19 -7.39 -12.39
C GLU A 72 -22.20 -8.94 -12.43
N ILE A 73 -22.21 -9.58 -11.26
CA ILE A 73 -22.29 -11.04 -11.14
C ILE A 73 -23.64 -11.57 -11.66
N LEU A 74 -24.74 -10.84 -11.42
CA LEU A 74 -26.06 -11.21 -11.93
C LEU A 74 -26.14 -11.08 -13.45
N ASP A 75 -25.52 -10.04 -14.01
CA ASP A 75 -25.53 -9.76 -15.44
C ASP A 75 -24.65 -10.76 -16.21
N ASN A 76 -23.52 -11.19 -15.63
CA ASN A 76 -22.64 -12.19 -16.23
C ASN A 76 -22.07 -13.18 -15.20
N TYR A 77 -22.77 -14.31 -15.01
CA TYR A 77 -22.36 -15.34 -14.04
C TYR A 77 -21.04 -16.03 -14.41
N GLU A 78 -20.63 -16.02 -15.69
CA GLU A 78 -19.39 -16.66 -16.14
C GLU A 78 -18.15 -16.00 -15.55
N LEU A 79 -18.25 -14.74 -15.12
CA LEU A 79 -17.20 -14.03 -14.38
C LEU A 79 -16.77 -14.79 -13.12
N LEU A 80 -17.67 -15.53 -12.47
CA LEU A 80 -17.33 -16.34 -11.30
C LEU A 80 -16.40 -17.52 -11.62
N LEU A 81 -16.25 -17.90 -12.89
CA LEU A 81 -15.31 -18.94 -13.33
C LEU A 81 -13.91 -18.37 -13.58
N GLU A 82 -13.77 -17.05 -13.75
CA GLU A 82 -12.48 -16.41 -13.96
C GLU A 82 -11.68 -16.29 -12.65
N ARG A 83 -10.46 -16.84 -12.65
CA ARG A 83 -9.59 -16.84 -11.46
C ARG A 83 -9.29 -15.44 -10.92
N ASP A 84 -9.02 -14.48 -11.80
CA ASP A 84 -8.69 -13.11 -11.40
C ASP A 84 -9.90 -12.42 -10.74
N PHE A 85 -11.10 -12.69 -11.24
CA PHE A 85 -12.35 -12.19 -10.65
C PHE A 85 -12.61 -12.82 -9.27
N GLN A 86 -12.37 -14.13 -9.11
CA GLN A 86 -12.49 -14.80 -7.81
C GLN A 86 -11.53 -14.23 -6.77
N LEU A 87 -10.29 -13.90 -7.16
CA LEU A 87 -9.30 -13.30 -6.27
C LEU A 87 -9.71 -11.89 -5.84
N ARG A 88 -10.21 -11.07 -6.77
CA ARG A 88 -10.79 -9.75 -6.48
C ARG A 88 -11.94 -9.82 -5.50
N LEU A 89 -12.88 -10.73 -5.76
CA LEU A 89 -14.02 -10.95 -4.89
C LEU A 89 -13.57 -11.40 -3.49
N PHE A 90 -12.61 -12.32 -3.41
CA PHE A 90 -12.02 -12.76 -2.14
C PHE A 90 -11.41 -11.59 -1.36
N ASN A 91 -10.57 -10.79 -2.02
CA ASN A 91 -9.92 -9.62 -1.45
C ASN A 91 -10.96 -8.61 -0.92
N TYR A 92 -11.94 -8.27 -1.74
CA TYR A 92 -13.01 -7.34 -1.41
C TYR A 92 -13.88 -7.81 -0.23
N VAL A 93 -14.32 -9.06 -0.23
CA VAL A 93 -15.10 -9.65 0.87
C VAL A 93 -14.26 -9.75 2.13
N SER A 94 -12.99 -10.13 2.01
CA SER A 94 -12.07 -10.25 3.15
C SER A 94 -11.89 -8.92 3.89
N PHE A 95 -11.84 -7.81 3.16
CA PHE A 95 -11.75 -6.47 3.73
C PHE A 95 -12.94 -6.17 4.64
N PHE A 96 -14.17 -6.35 4.14
CA PHE A 96 -15.38 -6.03 4.90
C PHE A 96 -15.59 -6.94 6.10
N ILE A 97 -15.35 -8.24 5.96
CA ILE A 97 -15.40 -9.19 7.08
C ILE A 97 -14.39 -8.77 8.16
N THR A 98 -13.17 -8.41 7.76
CA THR A 98 -12.12 -8.03 8.71
C THR A 98 -12.49 -6.76 9.46
N ILE A 99 -12.99 -5.72 8.77
CA ILE A 99 -13.45 -4.47 9.43
C ILE A 99 -14.57 -4.73 10.42
N TYR A 100 -15.57 -5.51 10.00
CA TYR A 100 -16.73 -5.82 10.83
C TYR A 100 -16.29 -6.56 12.10
N VAL A 101 -15.50 -7.64 11.95
CA VAL A 101 -15.08 -8.46 13.08
C VAL A 101 -14.02 -7.76 13.95
N ALA A 102 -13.20 -6.86 13.39
CA ALA A 102 -12.25 -6.04 14.16
C ALA A 102 -12.93 -5.33 15.34
N GLN A 103 -14.21 -4.96 15.19
CA GLN A 103 -14.97 -4.28 16.23
C GLN A 103 -15.10 -5.10 17.52
N THR A 104 -15.15 -6.43 17.41
CA THR A 104 -15.19 -7.37 18.55
C THR A 104 -13.86 -8.02 18.87
N PHE A 105 -13.06 -8.30 17.84
CA PHE A 105 -11.83 -9.05 17.99
C PHE A 105 -10.76 -8.22 18.69
N LEU A 106 -10.56 -6.96 18.29
CA LEU A 106 -9.52 -6.11 18.87
C LEU A 106 -9.74 -5.88 20.39
N PRO A 107 -10.94 -5.58 20.90
CA PRO A 107 -11.15 -5.48 22.35
C PRO A 107 -10.91 -6.79 23.12
N SER A 108 -10.97 -7.94 22.45
CA SER A 108 -10.82 -9.25 23.10
C SER A 108 -9.37 -9.64 23.36
N ILE A 109 -8.40 -8.99 22.70
CA ILE A 109 -6.97 -9.26 22.85
C ILE A 109 -6.32 -8.21 23.75
N SER A 110 -5.26 -8.60 24.47
CA SER A 110 -4.46 -7.67 25.27
C SER A 110 -3.66 -6.73 24.36
N GLN A 111 -4.11 -5.48 24.25
CA GLN A 111 -3.55 -4.49 23.34
C GLN A 111 -2.09 -4.14 23.65
N GLU A 112 -1.74 -4.03 24.92
CA GLU A 112 -0.36 -3.76 25.34
C GLU A 112 0.61 -4.83 24.84
N LYS A 113 0.26 -6.11 25.06
CA LYS A 113 1.05 -7.25 24.58
C LYS A 113 1.14 -7.27 23.05
N PHE A 114 0.03 -7.00 22.36
CA PHE A 114 0.02 -6.90 20.90
C PHE A 114 0.97 -5.81 20.40
N LEU A 115 0.89 -4.59 20.92
CA LEU A 115 1.75 -3.46 20.52
C LEU A 115 3.23 -3.71 20.84
N ASN A 116 3.53 -4.37 21.97
CA ASN A 116 4.89 -4.77 22.32
C ASN A 116 5.47 -5.77 21.32
N LEU A 117 4.66 -6.73 20.87
CA LEU A 117 5.08 -7.69 19.86
C LEU A 117 5.10 -7.10 18.44
N LEU A 118 4.21 -6.15 18.14
CA LEU A 118 4.21 -5.42 16.87
C LEU A 118 5.49 -4.58 16.72
N GLU A 119 5.96 -3.91 17.77
CA GLU A 119 7.27 -3.22 17.75
C GLU A 119 8.39 -4.20 17.41
N LYS A 120 8.40 -5.39 18.02
CA LYS A 120 9.41 -6.43 17.73
C LYS A 120 9.33 -6.92 16.29
N LEU A 121 8.13 -7.14 15.76
CA LEU A 121 7.92 -7.54 14.36
C LEU A 121 8.47 -6.47 13.41
N LEU A 122 8.11 -5.20 13.62
CA LEU A 122 8.57 -4.10 12.79
C LEU A 122 10.09 -3.91 12.88
N LEU A 123 10.69 -4.12 14.05
CA LEU A 123 12.14 -4.16 14.23
C LEU A 123 12.78 -5.27 13.40
N ILE A 124 12.27 -6.50 13.46
CA ILE A 124 12.79 -7.63 12.69
C ILE A 124 12.74 -7.33 11.18
N VAL A 125 11.57 -6.89 10.69
CA VAL A 125 11.39 -6.53 9.28
C VAL A 125 12.35 -5.40 8.86
N SER A 126 12.55 -4.40 9.72
CA SER A 126 13.45 -3.27 9.44
C SER A 126 14.92 -3.69 9.43
N ILE A 127 15.37 -4.51 10.38
CA ILE A 127 16.75 -5.05 10.41
C ILE A 127 17.01 -5.83 9.12
N PHE A 128 16.07 -6.70 8.75
CA PHE A 128 16.21 -7.53 7.56
C PHE A 128 16.21 -6.70 6.27
N THR A 129 15.42 -5.63 6.24
CA THR A 129 15.39 -4.69 5.11
C THR A 129 16.70 -3.95 4.94
N VAL A 130 17.28 -3.46 6.03
CA VAL A 130 18.59 -2.79 6.02
C VAL A 130 19.70 -3.76 5.62
N TYR A 131 19.65 -5.00 6.13
CA TYR A 131 20.57 -6.05 5.73
C TYR A 131 20.50 -6.32 4.22
N ILE A 132 19.30 -6.50 3.65
CA ILE A 132 19.11 -6.71 2.21
C ILE A 132 19.65 -5.53 1.42
N PHE A 133 19.32 -4.30 1.81
CA PHE A 133 19.79 -3.08 1.15
C PHE A 133 21.32 -3.01 1.08
N ILE A 134 22.01 -3.33 2.18
CA ILE A 134 23.48 -3.39 2.21
C ILE A 134 23.99 -4.56 1.37
N SER A 135 23.30 -5.71 1.43
CA SER A 135 23.71 -6.91 0.70
C SER A 135 23.67 -6.71 -0.80
N GLN A 136 22.66 -6.00 -1.30
CA GLN A 136 22.53 -5.67 -2.72
C GLN A 136 23.68 -4.78 -3.19
N ILE A 137 24.03 -3.73 -2.44
CA ILE A 137 25.12 -2.82 -2.81
C ILE A 137 26.49 -3.52 -2.86
N PHE A 138 26.74 -4.46 -1.95
CA PHE A 138 28.05 -5.10 -1.79
C PHE A 138 28.11 -6.55 -2.29
N ASP A 139 27.14 -6.99 -3.09
CA ASP A 139 27.03 -8.36 -3.61
C ASP A 139 27.11 -9.45 -2.51
N LEU A 140 26.62 -9.14 -1.30
CA LEU A 140 26.51 -10.13 -0.22
C LEU A 140 25.29 -11.02 -0.44
N PHE A 141 25.25 -12.15 0.28
CA PHE A 141 24.14 -13.08 0.19
C PHE A 141 22.80 -12.43 0.59
N GLU A 142 21.85 -12.41 -0.34
CA GLU A 142 20.43 -12.22 -0.05
C GLU A 142 19.62 -13.48 -0.35
N PRO A 143 18.47 -13.70 0.32
CA PRO A 143 17.60 -14.82 -0.01
C PRO A 143 17.03 -14.68 -1.42
N ILE A 144 17.05 -15.77 -2.18
CA ILE A 144 16.59 -15.81 -3.56
C ILE A 144 15.09 -15.49 -3.64
N ARG A 145 14.76 -14.43 -4.37
CA ARG A 145 13.39 -13.99 -4.67
C ARG A 145 12.84 -14.83 -5.82
N ASN A 146 11.59 -15.29 -5.72
CA ASN A 146 11.00 -16.23 -6.70
C ASN A 146 9.57 -15.85 -7.14
N ARG A 147 9.18 -14.59 -6.96
CA ARG A 147 7.92 -14.03 -7.48
C ARG A 147 8.22 -12.97 -8.53
N SER A 148 7.38 -12.77 -9.54
CA SER A 148 7.59 -11.67 -10.50
C SER A 148 7.16 -10.30 -9.96
N ASN A 149 7.74 -9.23 -10.50
CA ASN A 149 7.32 -7.84 -10.26
C ASN A 149 5.91 -7.57 -10.82
N THR A 150 5.35 -6.40 -10.50
CA THR A 150 4.00 -6.02 -10.97
C THR A 150 3.98 -5.40 -12.38
N ASN A 151 5.12 -5.39 -13.09
CA ASN A 151 5.23 -4.85 -14.43
C ASN A 151 4.30 -5.56 -15.44
N LEU A 152 3.84 -4.81 -16.46
CA LEU A 152 2.94 -5.31 -17.53
C LEU A 152 3.44 -6.61 -18.18
N LEU A 153 4.75 -6.77 -18.29
CA LEU A 153 5.41 -7.97 -18.78
C LEU A 153 5.61 -8.92 -17.61
N GLY A 154 4.57 -9.69 -17.25
CA GLY A 154 4.53 -10.59 -16.07
C GLY A 154 5.62 -11.68 -15.97
N ASN A 155 6.52 -11.75 -16.96
CA ASN A 155 7.72 -12.60 -16.99
C ASN A 155 9.02 -11.84 -16.71
N ALA A 156 8.97 -10.54 -16.42
CA ALA A 156 10.16 -9.78 -16.06
C ALA A 156 10.71 -10.26 -14.70
N ALA A 157 12.01 -10.56 -14.67
CA ALA A 157 12.73 -10.79 -13.43
C ALA A 157 12.52 -9.60 -12.48
N GLN A 158 12.55 -9.82 -11.17
CA GLN A 158 12.52 -8.70 -10.22
C GLN A 158 13.77 -7.85 -10.47
N SER A 159 13.59 -6.61 -10.94
CA SER A 159 14.70 -5.67 -11.07
C SER A 159 15.09 -5.20 -9.67
N ILE A 160 16.29 -5.58 -9.24
CA ILE A 160 16.86 -5.15 -7.95
C ILE A 160 17.83 -3.98 -8.10
N PHE A 161 18.14 -3.63 -9.34
CA PHE A 161 19.20 -2.72 -9.70
C PHE A 161 18.72 -1.64 -10.67
N TRP A 162 19.12 -0.41 -10.38
CA TRP A 162 18.87 0.75 -11.20
C TRP A 162 20.18 1.50 -11.41
N PRO A 163 20.78 1.43 -12.61
CA PRO A 163 22.14 1.90 -12.83
C PRO A 163 22.32 3.41 -12.70
N TYR A 164 21.26 4.17 -12.99
CA TYR A 164 21.26 5.64 -13.01
C TYR A 164 20.34 6.24 -11.94
N GLU A 165 19.73 5.41 -11.09
CA GLU A 165 18.92 5.87 -9.98
C GLU A 165 19.54 5.43 -8.66
N PRO A 166 19.34 6.18 -7.58
CA PRO A 166 19.88 5.76 -6.30
C PRO A 166 19.15 4.51 -5.80
N HIS A 167 19.93 3.59 -5.24
CA HIS A 167 19.49 2.29 -4.74
C HIS A 167 18.38 2.45 -3.69
N ARG A 168 17.39 1.55 -3.71
CA ARG A 168 16.15 1.68 -2.92
C ARG A 168 15.89 0.43 -2.10
N ALA A 169 15.55 0.62 -0.82
CA ALA A 169 15.18 -0.48 0.05
C ALA A 169 13.80 -1.03 -0.32
N MET A 170 13.75 -2.32 -0.65
CA MET A 170 12.50 -3.09 -0.81
C MET A 170 12.34 -4.20 0.23
N GLY A 171 13.41 -4.56 0.95
CA GLY A 171 13.38 -5.62 1.95
C GLY A 171 12.85 -6.93 1.36
N THR A 172 11.90 -7.57 2.03
CA THR A 172 11.26 -8.82 1.56
C THR A 172 10.10 -8.60 0.58
N PHE A 173 9.96 -7.41 0.03
CA PHE A 173 8.93 -7.07 -0.94
C PHE A 173 9.51 -6.99 -2.35
N ARG A 174 8.60 -7.10 -3.33
CA ARG A 174 8.94 -7.04 -4.75
C ARG A 174 9.37 -5.65 -5.20
N GLU A 175 8.81 -4.63 -4.55
CA GLU A 175 9.00 -3.23 -4.93
C GLU A 175 9.10 -2.35 -3.67
N PRO A 176 9.91 -1.27 -3.69
CA PRO A 176 10.02 -0.34 -2.57
C PRO A 176 8.67 0.27 -2.16
N VAL A 177 7.79 0.49 -3.13
CA VAL A 177 6.48 1.09 -2.88
C VAL A 177 5.53 0.14 -2.15
N LEU A 178 5.64 -1.17 -2.42
CA LEU A 178 4.88 -2.20 -1.72
C LEU A 178 5.36 -2.33 -0.27
N PHE A 179 6.68 -2.33 -0.02
CA PHE A 179 7.21 -2.28 1.35
C PHE A 179 6.64 -1.10 2.13
N ALA A 180 6.69 0.11 1.56
CA ALA A 180 6.14 1.30 2.18
C ALA A 180 4.63 1.16 2.46
N SER A 181 3.86 0.60 1.52
CA SER A 181 2.40 0.44 1.65
C SER A 181 1.96 -0.49 2.79
N TYR A 182 2.75 -1.50 3.14
CA TYR A 182 2.43 -2.46 4.20
C TYR A 182 3.07 -2.10 5.55
N VAL A 183 4.32 -1.62 5.54
CA VAL A 183 5.07 -1.35 6.78
C VAL A 183 4.68 -0.01 7.40
N PHE A 184 4.47 1.03 6.58
CA PHE A 184 4.15 2.37 7.09
C PHE A 184 2.84 2.40 7.91
N PRO A 185 1.71 1.80 7.50
CA PRO A 185 0.47 1.84 8.28
C PRO A 185 0.57 1.11 9.60
N LEU A 186 1.27 -0.03 9.64
CA LEU A 186 1.53 -0.76 10.87
C LEU A 186 2.39 0.09 11.82
N SER A 187 3.39 0.79 11.29
CA SER A 187 4.19 1.74 12.07
C SER A 187 3.30 2.88 12.61
N LEU A 188 2.39 3.43 11.81
CA LEU A 188 1.46 4.46 12.28
C LEU A 188 0.55 3.95 13.40
N VAL A 189 0.00 2.75 13.29
CA VAL A 189 -0.79 2.13 14.38
C VAL A 189 0.05 2.01 15.64
N LEU A 190 1.32 1.58 15.54
CA LEU A 190 2.24 1.51 16.68
C LEU A 190 2.46 2.89 17.30
N PHE A 191 2.85 3.89 16.50
CA PHE A 191 3.15 5.25 16.98
C PHE A 191 1.93 6.00 17.48
N LEU A 192 0.72 5.71 16.98
CA LEU A 192 -0.52 6.28 17.49
C LEU A 192 -0.94 5.64 18.82
N CYS A 193 -0.84 4.31 18.94
CA CYS A 193 -1.41 3.58 20.07
C CYS A 193 -0.44 3.37 21.24
N LYS A 194 0.85 3.14 20.98
CA LYS A 194 1.83 2.82 22.03
C LYS A 194 2.43 4.08 22.63
N LYS A 195 2.38 4.24 23.96
CA LYS A 195 2.87 5.45 24.64
C LYS A 195 4.38 5.62 24.54
N ASN A 196 5.12 4.61 25.03
CA ASN A 196 6.57 4.62 25.08
C ASN A 196 7.11 3.67 24.02
N ILE A 197 7.84 4.22 23.07
CA ILE A 197 8.55 3.49 22.02
C ILE A 197 10.02 3.80 22.18
N SER A 198 10.87 2.79 22.05
CA SER A 198 12.32 2.99 22.18
C SER A 198 12.84 3.90 21.07
N ILE A 199 13.77 4.81 21.38
CA ILE A 199 14.40 5.67 20.36
C ILE A 199 15.08 4.81 19.30
N PHE A 200 15.72 3.71 19.72
CA PHE A 200 16.35 2.75 18.81
C PHE A 200 15.34 2.17 17.80
N SER A 201 14.17 1.69 18.25
CA SER A 201 13.15 1.20 17.31
C SER A 201 12.63 2.28 16.38
N THR A 202 12.49 3.51 16.88
CA THR A 202 12.06 4.65 16.08
C THR A 202 13.05 4.95 14.96
N LEU A 203 14.35 5.02 15.28
CA LEU A 203 15.41 5.25 14.30
C LEU A 203 15.47 4.14 13.26
N LEU A 204 15.43 2.88 13.68
CA LEU A 204 15.61 1.75 12.79
C LEU A 204 14.40 1.57 11.84
N ILE A 205 13.17 1.71 12.34
CA ILE A 205 11.96 1.67 11.52
C ILE A 205 11.93 2.85 10.54
N ALA A 206 12.29 4.05 11.01
CA ALA A 206 12.34 5.24 10.16
C ALA A 206 13.42 5.14 9.08
N LEU A 207 14.57 4.54 9.39
CA LEU A 207 15.66 4.32 8.44
C LEU A 207 15.25 3.31 7.36
N ALA A 208 14.68 2.17 7.73
CA ALA A 208 14.21 1.18 6.76
C ALA A 208 13.12 1.76 5.82
N LEU A 209 12.17 2.53 6.36
CA LEU A 209 11.15 3.22 5.57
C LEU A 209 11.74 4.34 4.71
N GLY A 210 12.64 5.16 5.25
CA GLY A 210 13.27 6.27 4.52
C GLY A 210 14.10 5.79 3.33
N LEU A 211 14.88 4.71 3.49
CA LEU A 211 15.70 4.12 2.42
C LEU A 211 14.88 3.56 1.25
N THR A 212 13.55 3.42 1.38
CA THR A 212 12.68 3.07 0.23
C THR A 212 12.63 4.18 -0.81
N ARG A 213 12.91 5.42 -0.38
CA ARG A 213 12.83 6.65 -1.19
C ARG A 213 11.49 6.79 -1.92
N SER A 214 10.44 6.25 -1.33
CA SER A 214 9.09 6.29 -1.90
C SER A 214 8.52 7.71 -1.83
N ASP A 215 8.19 8.29 -2.98
CA ASP A 215 7.55 9.62 -3.03
C ASP A 215 6.21 9.66 -2.31
N LEU A 216 5.51 8.52 -2.26
CA LEU A 216 4.30 8.37 -1.47
C LEU A 216 4.60 8.64 0.01
N LEU A 217 5.64 7.99 0.53
CA LEU A 217 6.03 8.10 1.93
C LEU A 217 6.46 9.53 2.26
N ARG A 218 7.16 10.20 1.33
CA ARG A 218 7.52 11.62 1.46
C ARG A 218 6.28 12.50 1.57
N ILE A 219 5.29 12.32 0.69
CA ILE A 219 4.02 13.06 0.74
C ILE A 219 3.28 12.81 2.06
N TYR A 220 3.22 11.56 2.54
CA TYR A 220 2.62 11.25 3.85
C TYR A 220 3.36 11.88 5.02
N ALA A 221 4.69 11.87 4.98
CA ALA A 221 5.48 12.40 6.07
C ALA A 221 5.39 13.92 6.11
N ILE A 222 5.43 14.62 4.96
CA ILE A 222 5.23 16.07 4.88
C ILE A 222 3.82 16.44 5.37
N SER A 223 2.77 15.83 4.82
CA SER A 223 1.39 16.11 5.21
C SER A 223 1.14 15.81 6.70
N GLY A 224 1.70 14.71 7.20
CA GLY A 224 1.62 14.33 8.61
C GLY A 224 2.34 15.29 9.54
N ILE A 225 3.56 15.72 9.20
CA ILE A 225 4.32 16.70 9.99
C ILE A 225 3.53 18.00 10.07
N ILE A 226 3.01 18.52 8.95
CA ILE A 226 2.20 19.75 8.93
C ILE A 226 0.97 19.58 9.84
N LEU A 227 0.20 18.51 9.66
CA LEU A 227 -1.01 18.26 10.45
C LEU A 227 -0.71 18.15 11.95
N PHE A 228 0.23 17.29 12.35
CA PHE A 228 0.54 17.06 13.76
C PHE A 228 1.27 18.23 14.43
N THR A 229 2.05 19.02 13.70
CA THR A 229 2.67 20.24 14.26
C THR A 229 1.63 21.31 14.53
N ILE A 230 0.73 21.60 13.58
CA ILE A 230 -0.41 22.52 13.79
C ILE A 230 -1.22 22.11 15.02
N PHE A 231 -1.48 20.81 15.17
CA PHE A 231 -2.20 20.27 16.31
C PHE A 231 -1.45 20.45 17.64
N ASN A 232 -0.15 20.19 17.66
CA ASN A 232 0.67 20.37 18.87
C ASN A 232 0.72 21.84 19.31
N PHE A 233 0.73 22.78 18.35
CA PHE A 233 0.57 24.20 18.64
C PHE A 233 -0.79 24.52 19.25
N TYR A 234 -1.89 23.97 18.69
CA TYR A 234 -3.24 24.23 19.19
C TYR A 234 -3.48 23.69 20.60
N LYS A 235 -3.06 22.44 20.88
CA LYS A 235 -3.32 21.76 22.17
C LYS A 235 -2.29 22.06 23.25
N LYS A 236 -1.22 22.81 22.93
CA LYS A 236 -0.02 23.01 23.80
C LYS A 236 0.53 21.68 24.36
N ASN A 237 0.33 20.58 23.63
CA ASN A 237 0.76 19.26 24.05
C ASN A 237 2.15 18.96 23.48
N LYS A 238 3.07 18.44 24.31
CA LYS A 238 4.47 18.21 23.94
C LYS A 238 4.74 16.82 23.33
N ASN A 239 3.72 16.01 23.06
CA ASN A 239 3.94 14.65 22.55
C ASN A 239 4.30 14.68 21.06
N ASN A 240 5.59 14.91 20.78
CA ASN A 240 6.14 15.06 19.43
C ASN A 240 6.62 13.73 18.81
N LYS A 241 6.29 12.55 19.39
CA LYS A 241 6.84 11.27 18.90
C LYS A 241 6.53 10.99 17.43
N ILE A 242 5.32 11.30 16.97
CA ILE A 242 4.89 11.06 15.59
C ILE A 242 5.62 12.03 14.67
N VAL A 243 5.69 13.30 15.05
CA VAL A 243 6.44 14.32 14.30
C VAL A 243 7.91 13.91 14.20
N PHE A 244 8.52 13.47 15.30
CA PHE A 244 9.91 12.98 15.32
C PHE A 244 10.12 11.78 14.38
N PHE A 245 9.23 10.78 14.45
CA PHE A 245 9.27 9.62 13.56
C PHE A 245 9.14 10.01 12.07
N LEU A 246 8.17 10.85 11.73
CA LEU A 246 7.96 11.31 10.35
C LEU A 246 9.11 12.18 9.85
N SER A 247 9.69 13.03 10.70
CA SER A 247 10.87 13.83 10.36
C SER A 247 12.09 12.96 10.07
N LEU A 248 12.30 11.89 10.84
CA LEU A 248 13.36 10.92 10.59
C LEU A 248 13.16 10.19 9.27
N ILE A 249 11.92 9.77 8.95
CA ILE A 249 11.60 9.17 7.64
C ILE A 249 12.00 10.13 6.52
N LEU A 250 11.62 11.41 6.60
CA LEU A 250 11.97 12.39 5.57
C LEU A 250 13.48 12.54 5.43
N LEU A 251 14.19 12.71 6.55
CA LEU A 251 15.64 12.85 6.57
C LEU A 251 16.32 11.69 5.85
N PHE A 252 15.97 10.45 6.21
CA PHE A 252 16.55 9.26 5.57
C PHE A 252 16.12 9.10 4.11
N SER A 253 14.94 9.58 3.72
CA SER A 253 14.48 9.52 2.32
C SER A 253 15.23 10.44 1.36
N PHE A 254 15.92 11.46 1.86
CA PHE A 254 16.75 12.34 1.04
C PHE A 254 18.17 11.80 0.81
N ILE A 255 18.57 10.77 1.55
CA ILE A 255 19.85 10.09 1.32
C ILE A 255 19.73 9.37 -0.01
N SER A 256 20.62 9.70 -0.94
CA SER A 256 20.77 8.97 -2.20
C SER A 256 22.11 8.26 -2.20
N ILE A 257 22.08 6.98 -2.55
CA ILE A 257 23.24 6.10 -2.64
C ILE A 257 23.22 5.52 -4.06
N GLN A 258 24.21 5.84 -4.87
CA GLN A 258 24.36 5.22 -6.19
C GLN A 258 25.21 3.97 -6.05
N GLU A 259 24.65 2.83 -6.44
CA GLU A 259 25.25 1.53 -6.21
C GLU A 259 26.61 1.38 -6.93
N CYS A 260 26.65 1.71 -8.22
CA CYS A 260 27.87 1.62 -9.03
C CYS A 260 28.95 2.63 -8.66
N GLU A 261 28.61 3.71 -7.96
CA GLU A 261 29.62 4.62 -7.43
C GLU A 261 30.30 4.02 -6.20
N ILE A 262 29.55 3.33 -5.33
CA ILE A 262 30.08 2.71 -4.11
C ILE A 262 30.84 1.41 -4.41
N ASN A 263 30.26 0.55 -5.23
CA ASN A 263 30.83 -0.74 -5.59
C ASN A 263 30.93 -0.87 -7.12
N PRO A 264 31.91 -0.20 -7.76
CA PRO A 264 32.08 -0.25 -9.22
C PRO A 264 32.50 -1.62 -9.73
N GLU A 265 32.91 -2.53 -8.85
CA GLU A 265 33.31 -3.90 -9.19
C GLU A 265 32.14 -4.89 -9.15
N SER A 266 30.92 -4.43 -8.81
CA SER A 266 29.74 -5.30 -8.78
C SER A 266 29.42 -5.85 -10.16
N ALA A 267 28.89 -7.08 -10.19
CA ALA A 267 28.63 -7.78 -11.45
C ALA A 267 27.68 -7.00 -12.39
N GLU A 268 26.75 -6.22 -11.82
CA GLU A 268 25.77 -5.43 -12.56
C GLU A 268 26.31 -4.07 -13.04
N CYS A 269 27.41 -3.58 -12.45
CA CYS A 269 28.05 -2.31 -12.79
C CYS A 269 29.20 -2.43 -13.79
N LEU A 270 29.81 -3.62 -13.95
CA LEU A 270 30.97 -3.84 -14.82
C LEU A 270 30.73 -3.47 -16.30
N ASP A 271 29.50 -3.67 -16.78
CA ASP A 271 29.13 -3.41 -18.18
C ASP A 271 28.73 -1.94 -18.43
N LEU A 272 28.73 -1.10 -17.39
CA LEU A 272 28.30 0.29 -17.46
C LEU A 272 29.50 1.23 -17.45
N ASN A 273 29.63 2.05 -18.49
CA ASN A 273 30.61 3.14 -18.55
C ASN A 273 30.17 4.30 -17.63
N ILE A 274 30.31 4.14 -16.33
CA ILE A 274 29.99 5.16 -15.33
C ILE A 274 31.28 5.91 -14.95
N GLU A 275 31.28 7.23 -15.11
CA GLU A 275 32.39 8.07 -14.66
C GLU A 275 32.53 7.98 -13.14
N LYS A 276 33.73 7.71 -12.65
CA LYS A 276 34.01 7.64 -11.22
C LYS A 276 33.83 9.03 -10.59
N SER A 277 32.68 9.27 -9.98
CA SER A 277 32.43 10.44 -9.15
C SER A 277 32.99 10.22 -7.74
N THR A 278 33.40 11.29 -7.06
CA THR A 278 33.88 11.23 -5.67
C THR A 278 32.76 11.43 -4.64
N ASN A 279 31.52 11.62 -5.10
CA ASN A 279 30.37 11.98 -4.26
C ASN A 279 29.37 10.83 -4.15
N PHE A 280 29.77 9.77 -3.45
CA PHE A 280 28.99 8.53 -3.27
C PHE A 280 27.62 8.69 -2.59
N VAL A 281 27.44 9.81 -1.87
CA VAL A 281 26.19 10.17 -1.21
C VAL A 281 25.82 11.58 -1.63
N SER A 282 24.68 11.70 -2.30
CA SER A 282 24.10 13.00 -2.64
C SER A 282 22.80 13.23 -1.88
N PHE A 283 22.46 14.50 -1.64
CA PHE A 283 21.13 14.87 -1.18
C PHE A 283 20.35 15.34 -2.41
N GLU A 284 19.20 14.74 -2.66
CA GLU A 284 18.34 15.15 -3.77
C GLU A 284 17.80 16.57 -3.58
N ASP A 285 17.78 17.34 -4.66
CA ASP A 285 17.14 18.66 -4.70
C ASP A 285 15.63 18.55 -4.52
N LEU A 286 15.04 19.44 -3.72
CA LEU A 286 13.60 19.52 -3.47
C LEU A 286 12.71 19.52 -4.73
N GLY A 287 13.24 19.95 -5.88
CA GLY A 287 12.54 20.00 -7.16
C GLY A 287 12.33 18.63 -7.83
N SER A 288 13.18 17.63 -7.58
CA SER A 288 12.96 16.28 -8.11
C SER A 288 11.80 15.57 -7.40
N ILE A 289 11.59 15.88 -6.11
CA ILE A 289 10.49 15.34 -5.29
C ILE A 289 9.11 15.83 -5.74
N THR A 290 9.02 16.99 -6.40
CA THR A 290 7.73 17.52 -6.89
C THR A 290 7.28 16.92 -8.21
N ASN A 291 8.16 16.22 -8.94
CA ASN A 291 7.81 15.59 -10.20
C ASN A 291 7.17 14.23 -9.94
N LEU A 292 5.85 14.16 -10.14
CA LEU A 292 5.14 12.88 -10.11
C LEU A 292 5.64 11.96 -11.22
N ASP A 293 5.90 10.71 -10.88
CA ASP A 293 6.18 9.66 -11.84
C ASP A 293 5.08 9.54 -12.90
N SER A 294 5.48 9.14 -14.10
CA SER A 294 4.65 8.93 -15.28
C SER A 294 3.40 8.09 -14.99
N ASP A 295 3.54 6.96 -14.29
CA ASP A 295 2.41 6.09 -13.94
C ASP A 295 1.39 6.81 -13.06
N ARG A 296 1.85 7.60 -12.08
CA ARG A 296 0.97 8.37 -11.19
C ARG A 296 0.29 9.52 -11.93
N LYS A 297 1.03 10.19 -12.81
CA LYS A 297 0.48 11.23 -13.66
C LYS A 297 -0.59 10.67 -14.60
N ASN A 298 -0.36 9.48 -15.17
CA ASN A 298 -1.34 8.78 -16.00
C ASN A 298 -2.60 8.39 -15.22
N THR A 299 -2.42 7.87 -14.01
CA THR A 299 -3.50 7.53 -13.07
C THR A 299 -4.34 8.76 -12.69
N ILE A 300 -3.72 9.91 -12.41
CA ILE A 300 -4.44 11.17 -12.15
C ILE A 300 -5.14 11.69 -13.42
N ASN A 301 -4.46 11.68 -14.56
CA ASN A 301 -5.04 12.11 -15.83
C ASN A 301 -6.23 11.25 -16.24
N PHE A 302 -6.16 9.94 -15.99
CA PHE A 302 -7.27 9.02 -16.18
C PHE A 302 -8.47 9.47 -15.35
N LEU A 303 -8.30 9.69 -14.04
CA LEU A 303 -9.38 10.17 -13.16
C LEU A 303 -10.02 11.50 -13.62
N ILE A 304 -9.21 12.43 -14.13
CA ILE A 304 -9.70 13.72 -14.64
C ILE A 304 -10.48 13.53 -15.96
N SER A 305 -10.05 12.58 -16.78
CA SER A 305 -10.65 12.31 -18.10
C SER A 305 -11.84 11.36 -18.06
N SER A 306 -11.99 10.57 -17.00
CA SER A 306 -13.06 9.61 -16.82
C SER A 306 -14.35 10.29 -16.35
N ASP A 307 -15.47 9.98 -16.98
CA ASP A 307 -16.79 10.37 -16.50
C ASP A 307 -17.09 9.59 -15.21
N LEU A 308 -16.93 10.25 -14.07
CA LEU A 308 -17.14 9.64 -12.76
C LEU A 308 -18.62 9.29 -12.56
N ASN A 309 -18.96 8.01 -12.69
CA ASN A 309 -20.30 7.53 -12.38
C ASN A 309 -20.56 7.53 -10.88
N TYR A 310 -21.76 7.97 -10.47
CA TYR A 310 -22.18 7.95 -9.07
C TYR A 310 -22.30 6.53 -8.52
N PHE A 311 -22.71 5.59 -9.36
CA PHE A 311 -22.75 4.16 -9.09
C PHE A 311 -21.61 3.47 -9.83
N GLY A 312 -20.92 2.56 -9.13
CA GLY A 312 -19.86 1.77 -9.74
C GLY A 312 -20.37 0.81 -10.81
N GLN A 313 -19.45 0.26 -11.59
CA GLN A 313 -19.74 -0.67 -12.69
C GLN A 313 -19.18 -2.09 -12.46
N GLY A 314 -18.65 -2.38 -11.27
CA GLY A 314 -18.06 -3.69 -10.96
C GLY A 314 -16.55 -3.81 -11.22
N PHE A 315 -15.99 -5.01 -11.15
CA PHE A 315 -14.55 -5.24 -11.24
C PHE A 315 -14.01 -5.32 -12.66
N SER A 316 -14.81 -5.79 -13.62
CA SER A 316 -14.39 -5.91 -15.02
C SER A 316 -14.20 -4.54 -15.67
N SER A 317 -15.03 -3.56 -15.29
CA SER A 317 -14.96 -2.19 -15.78
C SER A 317 -13.60 -1.55 -15.49
N ILE A 318 -13.01 -1.79 -14.32
CA ILE A 318 -11.67 -1.27 -13.93
C ILE A 318 -10.64 -1.49 -15.03
N ILE A 319 -10.52 -2.74 -15.49
CA ILE A 319 -9.51 -3.12 -16.48
C ILE A 319 -9.89 -2.53 -17.83
N SER A 320 -11.16 -2.65 -18.21
CA SER A 320 -11.63 -2.21 -19.52
C SER A 320 -11.51 -0.69 -19.72
N GLU A 321 -11.92 0.12 -18.74
CA GLU A 321 -11.91 1.58 -18.80
C GLU A 321 -10.48 2.10 -18.80
N TYR A 322 -9.62 1.56 -17.92
CA TYR A 322 -8.23 1.99 -17.85
C TYR A 322 -7.44 1.58 -19.10
N GLN A 323 -7.68 0.38 -19.62
CA GLN A 323 -7.09 -0.06 -20.89
C GLN A 323 -7.57 0.78 -22.07
N GLN A 324 -8.86 1.11 -22.14
CA GLN A 324 -9.39 2.02 -23.17
C GLN A 324 -8.73 3.39 -23.11
N TYR A 325 -8.49 3.93 -21.91
CA TYR A 325 -7.77 5.19 -21.74
C TYR A 325 -6.34 5.11 -22.28
N LEU A 326 -5.56 4.13 -21.83
CA LEU A 326 -4.16 3.97 -22.24
C LEU A 326 -4.02 3.72 -23.75
N THR A 327 -4.98 3.00 -24.34
CA THR A 327 -4.94 2.65 -25.76
C THR A 327 -5.59 3.68 -26.67
N LYS A 328 -6.27 4.72 -26.14
CA LYS A 328 -7.02 5.69 -26.95
C LYS A 328 -6.13 6.44 -27.95
N GLU A 329 -4.99 6.95 -27.50
CA GLU A 329 -4.04 7.67 -28.35
C GLU A 329 -3.29 6.69 -29.26
N ILE A 330 -2.85 5.55 -28.72
CA ILE A 330 -2.21 4.48 -29.49
C ILE A 330 -3.10 4.02 -30.64
N ASN A 331 -4.39 3.83 -30.41
CA ASN A 331 -5.34 3.40 -31.42
C ASN A 331 -5.54 4.45 -32.53
N LYS A 332 -5.51 5.75 -32.19
CA LYS A 332 -5.54 6.84 -33.18
C LYS A 332 -4.27 6.86 -34.02
N GLU A 333 -3.11 6.73 -33.39
CA GLU A 333 -1.82 6.63 -34.08
C GLU A 333 -1.74 5.39 -34.96
N MET A 334 -2.19 4.24 -34.43
CA MET A 334 -2.30 2.96 -35.15
C MET A 334 -3.20 3.04 -36.36
N TYR A 335 -4.33 3.74 -36.25
CA TYR A 335 -5.25 3.91 -37.36
C TYR A 335 -4.60 4.65 -38.54
N ILE A 336 -3.78 5.67 -38.24
CA ILE A 336 -3.05 6.44 -39.26
C ILE A 336 -1.88 5.61 -39.81
N THR A 337 -1.08 5.00 -38.94
CA THR A 337 0.09 4.20 -39.32
C THR A 337 -0.29 2.94 -40.13
N ASN A 338 -1.33 2.21 -39.72
CA ASN A 338 -1.83 1.02 -40.45
C ASN A 338 -2.35 1.35 -41.86
N ARG A 339 -2.74 2.60 -42.11
CA ARG A 339 -3.20 3.03 -43.44
C ARG A 339 -2.07 3.49 -44.35
N VAL A 340 -0.88 3.78 -43.80
CA VAL A 340 0.20 4.48 -44.52
C VAL A 340 1.49 3.65 -44.62
N LEU A 341 1.68 2.61 -43.79
CA LEU A 341 2.94 1.86 -43.72
C LEU A 341 3.02 0.61 -44.63
N PRO A 342 4.18 0.36 -45.28
CA PRO A 342 4.43 -0.89 -46.00
C PRO A 342 4.56 -2.10 -45.05
N LYS A 343 4.25 -3.31 -45.57
CA LYS A 343 4.22 -4.59 -44.85
C LYS A 343 5.44 -4.93 -43.97
N TYR A 344 6.61 -4.36 -44.21
CA TYR A 344 7.83 -4.68 -43.44
C TYR A 344 7.94 -3.93 -42.09
N LEU A 345 7.21 -2.82 -41.91
CA LEU A 345 7.09 -2.12 -40.61
C LEU A 345 5.96 -2.67 -39.73
N ASN A 346 5.31 -3.76 -40.18
CA ASN A 346 4.25 -4.46 -39.45
C ASN A 346 4.79 -5.48 -38.42
N ASN A 347 6.10 -5.74 -38.40
CA ASN A 347 6.73 -6.52 -37.33
C ASN A 347 6.83 -5.64 -36.08
N ARG A 348 5.82 -5.76 -35.21
CA ARG A 348 5.74 -5.00 -33.97
C ARG A 348 6.44 -5.76 -32.84
N TYR A 349 7.43 -5.12 -32.23
CA TYR A 349 8.11 -5.68 -31.05
C TYR A 349 7.22 -5.46 -29.83
N GLN A 350 6.82 -6.56 -29.17
CA GLN A 350 5.96 -6.54 -27.97
C GLN A 350 6.61 -5.85 -26.76
N SER A 351 7.92 -5.60 -26.81
CA SER A 351 8.74 -5.16 -25.67
C SER A 351 9.50 -3.85 -25.88
N GLN A 352 9.39 -3.18 -27.04
CA GLN A 352 10.11 -1.93 -27.31
C GLN A 352 9.18 -0.81 -27.77
N ASN A 353 9.30 0.35 -27.11
CA ASN A 353 8.66 1.61 -27.48
C ASN A 353 9.26 2.10 -28.81
N PHE A 354 8.69 1.68 -29.93
CA PHE A 354 9.02 2.27 -31.24
C PHE A 354 7.94 3.30 -31.59
N GLY A 355 8.31 4.58 -31.58
CA GLY A 355 7.34 5.67 -31.72
C GLY A 355 6.53 5.94 -30.44
N THR A 356 5.74 7.00 -30.48
CA THR A 356 5.16 7.79 -29.38
C THR A 356 4.19 7.08 -28.39
N GLY A 357 4.17 5.75 -28.28
CA GLY A 357 3.19 5.05 -27.45
C GLY A 357 3.62 3.71 -26.85
N ASN A 358 2.97 3.35 -25.74
CA ASN A 358 3.21 2.12 -24.97
C ASN A 358 2.36 0.95 -25.52
N TYR A 359 2.73 0.43 -26.70
CA TYR A 359 1.95 -0.57 -27.46
C TYR A 359 1.65 -1.88 -26.70
N SER A 360 2.39 -2.16 -25.63
CA SER A 360 2.14 -3.26 -24.69
C SER A 360 0.73 -3.21 -24.08
N ALA A 361 0.15 -2.02 -23.90
CA ALA A 361 -1.20 -1.83 -23.36
C ALA A 361 -2.33 -2.41 -24.25
N ASN A 362 -2.06 -2.67 -25.54
CA ASN A 362 -2.99 -3.36 -26.43
C ASN A 362 -3.03 -4.88 -26.20
N PHE A 363 -1.96 -5.44 -25.62
CA PHE A 363 -1.76 -6.90 -25.52
C PHE A 363 -1.86 -7.40 -24.07
N TYR A 364 -1.54 -6.55 -23.09
CA TYR A 364 -1.57 -6.90 -21.68
C TYR A 364 -2.62 -6.06 -20.95
N LYS A 365 -3.29 -6.67 -19.97
CA LYS A 365 -4.24 -5.98 -19.09
C LYS A 365 -3.45 -5.05 -18.15
N PRO A 366 -3.55 -3.73 -18.31
CA PRO A 366 -2.80 -2.79 -17.49
C PRO A 366 -3.38 -2.72 -16.08
N ASN A 367 -2.52 -2.36 -15.12
CA ASN A 367 -2.93 -2.12 -13.75
C ASN A 367 -2.92 -0.63 -13.43
N THR A 368 -3.93 -0.15 -12.71
CA THR A 368 -4.05 1.26 -12.31
C THR A 368 -3.09 1.63 -11.19
N GLN A 369 -2.58 0.63 -10.44
CA GLN A 369 -1.77 0.80 -9.23
C GLN A 369 -2.32 1.88 -8.29
N SER A 370 -3.66 1.93 -8.14
CA SER A 370 -4.33 2.90 -7.30
C SER A 370 -5.60 2.32 -6.68
N MET A 371 -5.59 2.23 -5.35
CA MET A 371 -6.72 1.77 -4.56
C MET A 371 -7.98 2.62 -4.81
N LEU A 372 -7.80 3.94 -4.85
CA LEU A 372 -8.87 4.92 -5.00
C LEU A 372 -9.59 4.75 -6.33
N ILE A 373 -8.84 4.64 -7.44
CA ILE A 373 -9.41 4.48 -8.78
C ILE A 373 -10.20 3.20 -8.86
N ASN A 374 -9.62 2.09 -8.41
CA ASN A 374 -10.26 0.79 -8.48
C ASN A 374 -11.59 0.79 -7.74
N ILE A 375 -11.65 1.47 -6.60
CA ILE A 375 -12.87 1.61 -5.81
C ILE A 375 -13.90 2.50 -6.48
N ILE A 376 -13.48 3.65 -7.02
CA ILE A 376 -14.39 4.59 -7.69
C ILE A 376 -15.05 3.90 -8.87
N ILE A 377 -14.27 3.23 -9.72
CA ILE A 377 -14.80 2.52 -10.89
C ILE A 377 -15.70 1.37 -10.44
N SER A 378 -15.26 0.58 -9.45
CA SER A 378 -15.98 -0.65 -9.08
C SER A 378 -17.23 -0.41 -8.24
N SER A 379 -17.14 0.46 -7.24
CA SER A 379 -18.18 0.68 -6.23
C SER A 379 -18.79 2.08 -6.25
N GLY A 380 -18.27 2.97 -7.10
CA GLY A 380 -18.74 4.35 -7.22
C GLY A 380 -18.23 5.25 -6.10
N ILE A 381 -18.77 6.47 -6.08
CA ILE A 381 -18.39 7.52 -5.11
C ILE A 381 -18.93 7.21 -3.70
N ILE A 382 -19.83 6.23 -3.56
CA ILE A 382 -20.49 5.88 -2.30
C ILE A 382 -19.48 5.50 -1.20
N LEU A 383 -18.45 4.70 -1.51
CA LEU A 383 -17.43 4.36 -0.51
C LEU A 383 -16.69 5.62 -0.03
N ILE A 384 -16.39 6.56 -0.93
CA ILE A 384 -15.76 7.84 -0.57
C ILE A 384 -16.67 8.66 0.34
N LEU A 385 -17.97 8.75 0.03
CA LEU A 385 -18.93 9.47 0.88
C LEU A 385 -19.03 8.85 2.28
N VAL A 386 -19.02 7.53 2.38
CA VAL A 386 -19.01 6.82 3.67
C VAL A 386 -17.73 7.12 4.45
N LEU A 387 -16.58 7.10 3.78
CA LEU A 387 -15.29 7.43 4.39
C LEU A 387 -15.26 8.87 4.91
N PHE A 388 -15.91 9.83 4.24
CA PHE A 388 -16.02 11.23 4.68
C PHE A 388 -17.16 11.50 5.68
N ALA A 389 -18.22 10.70 5.68
CA ALA A 389 -19.31 10.83 6.66
C ALA A 389 -18.80 10.66 8.10
N PHE A 390 -17.79 9.82 8.29
CA PHE A 390 -17.19 9.55 9.59
C PHE A 390 -16.44 10.76 10.19
N PRO A 391 -15.47 11.41 9.52
CA PRO A 391 -14.84 12.63 10.02
C PRO A 391 -15.83 13.78 10.17
N ILE A 392 -16.84 13.89 9.29
CA ILE A 392 -17.94 14.88 9.43
C ILE A 392 -18.68 14.67 10.76
N HIS A 393 -19.03 13.42 11.09
CA HIS A 393 -19.68 13.09 12.36
C HIS A 393 -18.81 13.50 13.56
N ILE A 394 -17.49 13.25 13.52
CA ILE A 394 -16.59 13.66 14.60
C ILE A 394 -16.54 15.19 14.71
N LEU A 395 -16.42 15.90 13.59
CA LEU A 395 -16.29 17.35 13.55
C LEU A 395 -17.53 18.04 14.12
N PHE A 396 -18.73 17.62 13.72
CA PHE A 396 -19.97 18.29 14.12
C PHE A 396 -20.59 17.74 15.42
N VAL A 397 -20.47 16.44 15.69
CA VAL A 397 -21.14 15.78 16.82
C VAL A 397 -20.21 15.61 18.01
N LYS A 398 -19.11 14.86 17.86
CA LYS A 398 -18.18 14.58 18.98
C LYS A 398 -17.35 15.80 19.37
N LYS A 399 -17.02 16.68 18.41
CA LYS A 399 -16.14 17.85 18.56
C LYS A 399 -14.76 17.50 19.15
N ASP A 400 -14.28 16.29 18.89
CA ASP A 400 -12.94 15.83 19.30
C ASP A 400 -11.94 15.98 18.15
N TYR A 401 -11.25 17.11 18.13
CA TYR A 401 -10.30 17.45 17.08
C TYR A 401 -9.03 16.58 17.07
N ASP A 402 -8.66 15.97 18.20
CA ASP A 402 -7.51 15.05 18.29
C ASP A 402 -7.81 13.77 17.52
N ILE A 403 -8.99 13.19 17.81
CA ILE A 403 -9.48 12.01 17.12
C ILE A 403 -9.70 12.33 15.64
N LEU A 404 -10.32 13.46 15.30
CA LEU A 404 -10.54 13.89 13.92
C LEU A 404 -9.23 13.92 13.11
N LEU A 405 -8.16 14.47 13.66
CA LEU A 405 -6.90 14.62 12.94
C LEU A 405 -6.21 13.27 12.68
N LYS A 406 -6.21 12.39 13.67
CA LYS A 406 -5.71 11.01 13.51
C LYS A 406 -6.46 10.27 12.40
N VAL A 407 -7.74 10.58 12.24
CA VAL A 407 -8.62 9.93 11.25
C VAL A 407 -8.40 10.46 9.88
N LEU A 408 -8.34 11.78 9.71
CA LEU A 408 -8.00 12.37 8.43
C LEU A 408 -6.64 11.86 7.97
N TYR A 409 -5.68 11.71 8.89
CA TYR A 409 -4.38 11.15 8.57
C TYR A 409 -4.42 9.66 8.19
N LEU A 410 -5.20 8.85 8.89
CA LEU A 410 -5.42 7.45 8.49
C LEU A 410 -6.24 7.32 7.20
N LEU A 411 -7.16 8.23 6.92
CA LEU A 411 -7.94 8.24 5.67
C LEU A 411 -7.10 8.66 4.48
N LEU A 412 -6.12 9.55 4.68
CA LEU A 412 -5.14 9.85 3.64
C LEU A 412 -4.51 8.57 3.10
N PHE A 413 -4.33 7.52 3.94
CA PHE A 413 -3.86 6.20 3.53
C PHE A 413 -4.59 5.75 2.24
N PHE A 414 -5.91 5.75 2.23
CA PHE A 414 -6.72 5.28 1.11
C PHE A 414 -6.47 5.98 -0.24
N PHE A 415 -6.11 7.26 -0.21
CA PHE A 415 -6.02 8.08 -1.43
C PHE A 415 -4.71 7.93 -2.18
N ILE A 416 -3.63 7.53 -1.50
CA ILE A 416 -2.28 7.63 -2.07
C ILE A 416 -1.66 6.23 -2.27
N ILE A 417 -2.11 5.17 -1.58
CA ILE A 417 -1.46 3.85 -1.68
C ILE A 417 -1.61 3.23 -3.07
N PRO A 418 -0.53 2.66 -3.62
CA PRO A 418 -0.56 1.90 -4.85
C PRO A 418 -1.00 0.44 -4.66
N ILE A 419 -1.71 0.11 -3.57
CA ILE A 419 -2.29 -1.21 -3.39
C ILE A 419 -3.56 -1.22 -4.24
N GLU A 420 -3.61 -2.16 -5.16
CA GLU A 420 -4.65 -2.22 -6.17
C GLU A 420 -6.01 -2.57 -5.57
N GLU A 421 -6.04 -3.42 -4.53
CA GLU A 421 -7.26 -4.02 -4.03
C GLU A 421 -7.40 -3.92 -2.52
N LEU A 422 -8.64 -3.68 -2.09
CA LEU A 422 -9.07 -3.88 -0.70
C LEU A 422 -8.79 -5.32 -0.30
N ASN A 423 -8.21 -5.54 0.88
CA ASN A 423 -7.86 -6.87 1.36
C ASN A 423 -7.96 -6.96 2.89
N ALA A 424 -7.76 -8.15 3.45
CA ALA A 424 -7.81 -8.36 4.90
C ALA A 424 -6.83 -7.45 5.67
N PHE A 425 -5.64 -7.16 5.12
CA PHE A 425 -4.67 -6.27 5.75
C PHE A 425 -5.18 -4.83 5.86
N THR A 426 -5.63 -4.25 4.74
CA THR A 426 -6.23 -2.90 4.73
C THR A 426 -7.47 -2.88 5.63
N GLY A 427 -8.27 -3.94 5.65
CA GLY A 427 -9.42 -4.08 6.56
C GLY A 427 -9.02 -4.07 8.04
N LEU A 428 -7.89 -4.70 8.40
CA LEU A 428 -7.34 -4.67 9.75
C LEU A 428 -6.87 -3.27 10.15
N ILE A 429 -6.14 -2.57 9.27
CA ILE A 429 -5.70 -1.17 9.51
C ILE A 429 -6.91 -0.26 9.75
N PHE A 430 -7.95 -0.39 8.92
CA PHE A 430 -9.21 0.34 9.11
C PHE A 430 -9.93 -0.05 10.40
N GLY A 431 -9.96 -1.33 10.74
CA GLY A 431 -10.50 -1.82 12.01
C GLY A 431 -9.83 -1.18 13.23
N TYR A 432 -8.50 -1.06 13.22
CA TYR A 432 -7.75 -0.31 14.23
C TYR A 432 -8.08 1.18 14.19
N GLY A 433 -8.16 1.80 13.00
CA GLY A 433 -8.60 3.18 12.84
C GLY A 433 -9.96 3.45 13.47
N PHE A 434 -10.98 2.64 13.15
CA PHE A 434 -12.31 2.71 13.75
C PHE A 434 -12.34 2.47 15.26
N LYS A 435 -11.35 1.76 15.83
CA LYS A 435 -11.24 1.60 17.28
C LYS A 435 -10.56 2.76 17.98
N ILE A 436 -9.53 3.35 17.38
CA ILE A 436 -8.96 4.63 17.82
C ILE A 436 -10.06 5.72 17.84
N LEU A 437 -11.07 5.57 16.99
CA LEU A 437 -12.21 6.45 16.80
C LEU A 437 -13.36 6.33 17.80
N ASP A 438 -13.69 5.10 18.19
CA ASP A 438 -14.88 4.81 19.00
C ASP A 438 -14.68 5.20 20.47
N ARG A 439 -13.48 4.96 21.00
CA ARG A 439 -13.06 5.34 22.34
C ARG A 439 -11.81 6.18 22.21
N GLY A 440 -11.76 7.34 22.87
CA GLY A 440 -10.52 8.08 23.07
C GLY A 440 -9.52 7.25 23.86
N TYR A 441 -8.92 6.25 23.22
CA TYR A 441 -8.00 5.30 23.83
C TYR A 441 -6.70 6.04 24.16
N SER A 442 -6.65 6.61 25.36
CA SER A 442 -5.41 6.63 26.12
C SER A 442 -5.28 5.27 26.81
N PHE A 443 -4.33 4.45 26.39
CA PHE A 443 -3.93 3.25 27.13
C PHE A 443 -3.15 3.64 28.39
N ASP A 444 -3.82 4.32 29.32
CA ASP A 444 -3.63 4.20 30.77
C ASP A 444 -4.92 4.72 31.41
N GLN A 445 -5.83 3.81 31.72
CA GLN A 445 -6.45 3.87 33.05
C GLN A 445 -5.78 2.75 33.83
N SER A 446 -4.53 2.98 34.20
CA SER A 446 -4.03 2.41 35.44
C SER A 446 -4.88 3.04 36.55
N THR A 447 -5.64 2.21 37.25
CA THR A 447 -5.88 2.45 38.67
C THR A 447 -4.58 2.81 39.39
#